data_AF-A0A958D224-F1
#
_entry.id   AF-A0A958D224-F1
#
_cell.length_a   1.000
_cell.length_b   1.000
_cell.length_c   1.000
_cell.angle_alpha   90.00
_cell.angle_beta   90.00
_cell.angle_gamma   90.00
#
_symmetry.space_group_name_H-M   'P 1'
#
loop_
_entity.id
_entity.type
_entity.pdbx_description
1 polymer ?
#
loop_
_entity_poly.entity_id
_entity_poly.type
_entity_poly.pdbx_seq_one_letter_code
_entity_poly.pdbx_strand_id
1 'polypeptide(L)'
;MAWPVYNLEPPPKRGWGASGAGWVCEVWQSAYGHAARKRTWLYYRGEHEPPELNWERREGTHQIGFQDQRGKAANKPTLNKRDANATPIAFRDALISLAANSAM
;
A
#
# COMPACT_ATOMS: atom_id res chain seq x y z
N MET A 1 -6.60 14.89 -5.01
CA MET A 1 -5.57 13.83 -5.05
C MET A 1 -4.30 14.43 -5.62
N ALA A 2 -3.12 14.10 -5.09
CA ALA A 2 -1.86 14.76 -5.46
C ALA A 2 -1.37 14.44 -6.89
N TRP A 3 -1.70 13.26 -7.45
CA TRP A 3 -1.11 12.77 -8.70
C TRP A 3 -1.43 13.61 -9.95
N PRO A 4 -2.72 13.92 -10.23
CA PRO A 4 -3.06 14.80 -11.36
C PRO A 4 -2.51 16.22 -11.19
N VAL A 5 -2.29 16.67 -9.94
CA VAL A 5 -1.75 18.01 -9.65
C VAL A 5 -0.27 18.10 -9.96
N TYR A 6 0.46 16.99 -9.82
CA TYR A 6 1.91 16.93 -10.05
C TYR A 6 2.31 16.20 -11.35
N ASN A 7 1.37 16.01 -12.29
CA ASN A 7 1.59 15.26 -13.53
C ASN A 7 2.22 13.87 -13.30
N LEU A 8 1.79 13.18 -12.25
CA LEU A 8 2.21 11.82 -11.94
C LEU A 8 1.17 10.82 -12.47
N GLU A 9 1.63 9.82 -13.21
CA GLU A 9 0.82 8.68 -13.61
C GLU A 9 0.38 7.89 -12.36
N PRO A 10 -0.90 7.45 -12.28
CA PRO A 10 -1.38 6.64 -11.17
C PRO A 10 -0.79 5.23 -11.21
N PRO A 11 -0.77 4.50 -10.08
CA PRO A 11 -0.23 3.14 -10.06
C PRO A 11 -0.99 2.19 -10.98
N PRO A 12 -0.28 1.25 -11.62
CA PRO A 12 -0.93 0.15 -12.34
C PRO A 12 -1.71 -0.73 -11.36
N LYS A 13 -2.52 -1.65 -11.91
CA LYS A 13 -3.27 -2.60 -11.07
C LYS A 13 -2.33 -3.50 -10.25
N ARG A 14 -1.16 -3.87 -10.76
CA ARG A 14 -0.16 -4.69 -10.08
C ARG A 14 1.22 -4.29 -10.56
N GLY A 15 2.24 -4.51 -9.72
CA GLY A 15 3.62 -4.18 -10.04
C GLY A 15 3.91 -2.68 -9.96
N TRP A 16 5.12 -2.34 -10.39
CA TRP A 16 5.58 -0.98 -10.58
C TRP A 16 5.13 -0.42 -11.93
N GLY A 17 4.89 0.88 -11.98
CA GLY A 17 4.72 1.64 -13.22
C GLY A 17 5.59 2.89 -13.17
N ALA A 18 6.15 3.28 -14.32
CA ALA A 18 6.88 4.54 -14.43
C ALA A 18 5.93 5.73 -14.17
N SER A 19 6.38 6.72 -13.41
CA SER A 19 5.62 7.93 -13.09
C SER A 19 6.58 9.06 -12.76
N GLY A 20 6.56 10.12 -13.56
CA GLY A 20 7.50 11.24 -13.43
C GLY A 20 8.96 10.78 -13.51
N ALA A 21 9.74 11.10 -12.46
CA ALA A 21 11.16 10.76 -12.36
C ALA A 21 11.41 9.45 -11.58
N GLY A 22 10.39 8.60 -11.42
CA GLY A 22 10.50 7.38 -10.64
C GLY A 22 9.40 6.38 -10.97
N TRP A 23 9.02 5.61 -9.97
CA TRP A 23 8.07 4.50 -10.08
C TRP A 23 6.97 4.64 -9.04
N VAL A 24 5.78 4.17 -9.39
CA VAL A 24 4.61 4.16 -8.52
C VAL A 24 4.00 2.77 -8.50
N CYS A 25 3.48 2.35 -7.35
CA CYS A 25 2.72 1.11 -7.24
C CYS A 25 1.60 1.21 -6.20
N GLU A 26 0.71 0.22 -6.21
CA GLU A 26 -0.24 -0.04 -5.12
C GLU A 26 0.07 -1.40 -4.49
N VAL A 27 0.23 -1.41 -3.16
CA VAL A 27 0.33 -2.63 -2.36
C VAL A 27 -0.83 -2.73 -1.37
N TRP A 28 -1.18 -3.96 -1.01
CA TRP A 28 -2.17 -4.23 0.03
C TRP A 28 -1.42 -4.71 1.27
N GLN A 29 -1.47 -3.95 2.37
CA GLN A 29 -0.74 -4.33 3.60
C GLN A 29 -1.24 -5.66 4.19
N SER A 30 -2.44 -6.13 3.82
CA SER A 30 -2.92 -7.46 4.16
C SER A 30 -2.07 -8.59 3.55
N ALA A 31 -1.41 -8.36 2.43
CA ALA A 31 -0.41 -9.28 1.88
C ALA A 31 0.81 -9.45 2.80
N TYR A 32 1.06 -8.45 3.65
CA TYR A 32 2.16 -8.39 4.61
C TYR A 32 1.72 -8.72 6.04
N GLY A 33 0.46 -9.11 6.25
CA GLY A 33 -0.07 -9.51 7.56
C GLY A 33 -0.97 -8.50 8.26
N HIS A 34 -1.31 -7.37 7.63
CA HIS A 34 -2.29 -6.44 8.21
C HIS A 34 -3.72 -7.03 8.14
N ALA A 35 -4.50 -6.93 9.22
CA ALA A 35 -5.84 -7.51 9.26
C ALA A 35 -6.85 -6.84 8.30
N ALA A 36 -6.68 -5.54 8.03
CA ALA A 36 -7.41 -4.83 6.97
C ALA A 36 -6.57 -4.70 5.69
N ARG A 37 -7.21 -4.55 4.52
CA ARG A 37 -6.53 -4.41 3.22
C ARG A 37 -5.47 -3.30 3.22
N LYS A 38 -5.84 -2.13 3.78
CA LYS A 38 -5.03 -0.89 3.86
C LYS A 38 -4.23 -0.65 2.56
N ARG A 39 -4.96 -0.36 1.48
CA ARG A 39 -4.39 -0.06 0.15
C ARG A 39 -3.43 1.11 0.29
N THR A 40 -2.19 0.90 -0.10
CA THR A 40 -1.10 1.86 0.09
C THR A 40 -0.47 2.14 -1.26
N TRP A 41 -0.44 3.40 -1.66
CA TRP A 41 0.34 3.84 -2.83
C TRP A 41 1.74 4.20 -2.38
N LEU A 42 2.73 3.72 -3.11
CA LEU A 42 4.13 4.04 -2.90
C LEU A 42 4.66 4.76 -4.14
N TYR A 43 5.51 5.75 -3.91
CA TYR A 43 6.32 6.38 -4.93
C TYR A 43 7.78 6.16 -4.57
N TYR A 44 8.55 5.64 -5.52
CA TYR A 44 9.95 5.29 -5.36
C TYR A 44 10.78 6.06 -6.39
N ARG A 45 11.92 6.60 -5.95
CA ARG A 45 12.89 7.26 -6.82
C ARG A 45 14.28 6.77 -6.42
N GLY A 46 14.95 6.09 -7.34
CA GLY A 46 16.33 5.60 -7.21
C GLY A 46 16.97 5.52 -8.60
N GLU A 47 18.25 5.16 -8.67
CA GLU A 47 18.97 5.04 -9.95
C GLU A 47 18.54 3.82 -10.76
N HIS A 48 18.10 2.77 -10.06
CA HIS A 48 17.66 1.51 -10.65
C HIS A 48 16.18 1.25 -10.37
N GLU A 49 15.61 0.32 -11.14
CA GLU A 49 14.26 -0.19 -10.92
C GLU A 49 14.12 -0.69 -9.47
N PRO A 50 13.01 -0.36 -8.78
CA PRO A 50 12.79 -0.82 -7.41
C PRO A 50 12.72 -2.34 -7.32
N PRO A 51 13.14 -2.93 -6.18
CA PRO A 51 12.92 -4.35 -5.93
C PRO A 51 11.43 -4.71 -5.97
N GLU A 52 11.16 -5.95 -6.36
CA GLU A 52 9.81 -6.52 -6.36
C GLU A 52 9.21 -6.53 -4.95
N LEU A 53 7.91 -6.27 -4.88
CA LEU A 53 7.13 -6.30 -3.66
C LEU A 53 6.12 -7.45 -3.70
N ASN A 54 5.48 -7.74 -2.58
CA ASN A 54 4.32 -8.63 -2.58
C ASN A 54 3.10 -7.93 -3.21
N TRP A 55 2.72 -8.38 -4.40
CA TRP A 55 1.59 -7.88 -5.19
C TRP A 55 0.26 -8.59 -4.93
N GLU A 56 0.23 -9.56 -4.01
CA GLU A 56 -1.00 -10.28 -3.68
C GLU A 56 -2.07 -9.30 -3.16
N ARG A 57 -3.31 -9.49 -3.62
CA ARG A 57 -4.46 -8.69 -3.18
C ARG A 57 -5.28 -9.48 -2.18
N ARG A 58 -4.69 -9.74 -1.00
CA ARG A 58 -5.37 -10.50 0.06
C ARG A 58 -6.52 -9.72 0.65
N GLU A 59 -7.70 -10.32 0.68
CA GLU A 59 -8.84 -9.74 1.38
C GLU A 59 -8.53 -9.54 2.87
N GLY A 60 -8.75 -8.33 3.38
CA GLY A 60 -8.64 -8.08 4.81
C GLY A 60 -9.79 -8.77 5.56
N THR A 61 -9.54 -9.32 6.74
CA THR A 61 -10.57 -9.88 7.63
C THR A 61 -11.27 -8.79 8.44
N HIS A 62 -10.64 -7.62 8.57
CA HIS A 62 -11.13 -6.48 9.34
C HIS A 62 -11.24 -5.21 8.49
N GLN A 63 -11.92 -4.20 9.03
CA GLN A 63 -12.01 -2.87 8.43
C GLN A 63 -11.40 -1.80 9.35
N ILE A 64 -10.99 -0.70 8.73
CA ILE A 64 -10.56 0.52 9.42
C ILE A 64 -11.63 1.58 9.19
N GLY A 65 -12.09 2.22 10.26
CA GLY A 65 -13.06 3.31 10.17
C GLY A 65 -14.51 2.84 10.16
N PHE A 66 -15.35 3.55 9.40
CA PHE A 66 -16.80 3.47 9.46
C PHE A 66 -17.39 2.29 8.69
N GLN A 67 -18.64 1.99 9.02
CA GLN A 67 -19.43 0.88 8.47
C GLN A 67 -19.53 0.99 6.93
N ASP A 68 -19.52 -0.16 6.26
CA ASP A 68 -19.72 -0.26 4.82
C ASP A 68 -21.11 0.27 4.45
N GLN A 69 -21.15 1.19 3.50
CA GLN A 69 -22.38 1.82 3.02
C GLN A 69 -23.31 0.85 2.28
N ARG A 70 -22.82 -0.35 1.92
CA ARG A 70 -23.62 -1.43 1.31
C ARG A 70 -24.47 -2.19 2.33
N GLY A 71 -24.38 -1.83 3.61
CA GLY A 71 -25.24 -2.33 4.68
C GLY A 71 -24.54 -3.29 5.66
N LYS A 72 -25.22 -3.58 6.77
CA LYS A 72 -24.65 -4.30 7.93
C LYS A 72 -24.05 -5.67 7.59
N ALA A 73 -24.61 -6.38 6.61
CA ALA A 73 -24.12 -7.70 6.22
C ALA A 73 -22.73 -7.67 5.57
N ALA A 74 -22.30 -6.52 5.04
CA ALA A 74 -20.98 -6.33 4.46
C ALA A 74 -19.92 -5.84 5.46
N ASN A 75 -20.33 -5.51 6.70
CA ASN A 75 -19.42 -5.01 7.72
C ASN A 75 -18.46 -6.10 8.20
N LYS A 76 -17.17 -5.79 8.18
CA LYS A 76 -16.14 -6.57 8.87
C LYS A 76 -15.97 -6.04 10.29
N PRO A 77 -15.41 -6.83 11.23
CA PRO A 77 -15.04 -6.29 12.53
C PRO A 77 -14.11 -5.08 12.38
N THR A 78 -14.39 -4.00 13.11
CA THR A 78 -13.59 -2.78 13.06
C THR A 78 -12.39 -2.90 13.99
N LEU A 79 -11.19 -2.60 13.48
CA LEU A 79 -9.97 -2.58 14.30
C LEU A 79 -9.99 -1.44 15.31
N ASN A 80 -9.38 -1.68 16.47
CA ASN A 80 -9.07 -0.59 17.40
C ASN A 80 -7.98 0.33 16.81
N LYS A 81 -7.79 1.49 17.44
CA LYS A 81 -6.83 2.52 16.99
C LYS A 81 -5.39 1.99 16.90
N ARG A 82 -4.99 1.13 17.85
CA ARG A 82 -3.62 0.57 17.89
C ARG A 82 -3.38 -0.32 16.68
N ASP A 83 -4.28 -1.25 16.42
CA ASP A 83 -4.14 -2.24 15.35
C ASP A 83 -4.31 -1.61 13.97
N ALA A 84 -5.19 -0.61 13.83
CA ALA A 84 -5.34 0.15 12.58
C ALA A 84 -4.06 0.94 12.20
N ASN A 85 -3.34 1.44 13.21
CA ASN A 85 -2.10 2.18 13.04
C ASN A 85 -0.87 1.28 12.90
N ALA A 86 -0.99 -0.01 13.21
CA ALA A 86 0.13 -0.93 13.11
C ALA A 86 0.60 -1.05 11.65
N THR A 87 1.92 -1.14 11.50
CA THR A 87 2.58 -1.52 10.26
C THR A 87 3.11 -2.93 10.45
N PRO A 88 2.70 -3.92 9.63
CA PRO A 88 3.24 -5.26 9.75
C PRO A 88 4.76 -5.28 9.58
N ILE A 89 5.43 -6.15 10.32
CA ILE A 89 6.90 -6.27 10.31
C ILE A 89 7.42 -6.52 8.89
N ALA A 90 6.78 -7.41 8.13
CA ALA A 90 7.16 -7.67 6.74
C ALA A 90 7.01 -6.44 5.84
N PHE A 91 6.01 -5.58 6.09
CA PHE A 91 5.85 -4.35 5.31
C PHE A 91 6.88 -3.28 5.69
N ARG A 92 7.20 -3.15 6.99
CA ARG A 92 8.30 -2.30 7.47
C ARG A 92 9.61 -2.69 6.78
N ASP A 93 9.94 -3.97 6.76
CA ASP A 93 11.21 -4.45 6.19
C ASP A 93 11.27 -4.19 4.68
N ALA A 94 10.14 -4.34 3.97
CA ALA A 94 10.03 -3.94 2.56
C ALA A 94 10.26 -2.44 2.34
N LEU A 95 9.68 -1.57 3.18
CA LEU A 95 9.90 -0.12 3.10
C LEU A 95 11.35 0.27 3.38
N ILE A 96 11.99 -0.37 4.36
CA ILE A 96 13.41 -0.16 4.65
C ILE A 96 14.27 -0.60 3.46
N SER A 97 13.96 -1.74 2.86
CA SER A 97 14.65 -2.22 1.65
C SER A 97 14.52 -1.22 0.50
N LEU A 98 13.34 -0.67 0.25
CA LEU A 98 13.15 0.37 -0.76
C LEU A 98 14.00 1.61 -0.45
N ALA A 99 13.96 2.10 0.79
CA ALA A 99 14.75 3.26 1.18
C ALA A 99 16.26 3.02 1.02
N ALA A 100 16.76 1.84 1.38
CA ALA A 100 18.16 1.48 1.22
C ALA A 100 18.62 1.43 -0.24
N ASN A 101 17.74 1.06 -1.18
CA ASN A 101 18.04 1.01 -2.61
C ASN A 101 17.77 2.34 -3.34
N SER A 102 17.15 3.32 -2.67
CA SER A 102 16.85 4.65 -3.24
C SER A 102 17.99 5.66 -3.14
N ALA A 103 19.06 5.35 -2.40
CA ALA A 103 20.19 6.25 -2.21
C ALA A 103 21.03 6.36 -3.49
N MET A 104 21.36 7.60 -3.88
CA MET A 104 22.40 7.94 -4.85
C MET A 104 23.79 7.75 -4.22
#